data_AF-A0A7C7QFF0-F1
#
_entry.id   AF-A0A7C7QFF0-F1
#
_cell.length_a   1.000
_cell.length_b   1.000
_cell.length_c   1.000
_cell.angle_alpha   90.00
_cell.angle_beta   90.00
_cell.angle_gamma   90.00
#
_symmetry.space_group_name_H-M   'P 1'
#
loop_
_entity.id
_entity.type
_entity.pdbx_description
1 polymer ?
#
loop_
_entity_poly.entity_id
_entity_poly.type
_entity_poly.pdbx_seq_one_letter_code
_entity_poly.pdbx_strand_id
1 'polypeptide(L)'
;VLNMDMIGSLNTPSPTVLLEGAELSQWMIDGLAGAAATYTTLEIQTSLNPFASDHVPFLDASIPAVLTIEGADSANDAIHTGNDTIDRIDMAFAMEILRMNLGFVATEAGLALPTEAGCGCGGGHAGADAATAEQARVLSGHFHALFAQYARLSRDGLMNTNDYTEWLRTRAIHDSIMAQAGLPATTDH
;
A
#
# COMPACT_ATOMS: atom_id res chain seq x y z
N VAL A 1 -1.22 -5.05 1.36
CA VAL A 1 -2.05 -5.01 2.58
C VAL A 1 -1.99 -3.63 3.17
N LEU A 2 -3.13 -3.02 3.47
CA LEU A 2 -3.19 -1.71 4.11
C LEU A 2 -3.68 -1.91 5.54
N ASN A 3 -2.84 -1.57 6.51
CA ASN A 3 -3.16 -1.65 7.93
C ASN A 3 -3.36 -0.25 8.50
N MET A 4 -4.35 -0.09 9.37
CA MET A 4 -4.61 1.18 10.06
C MET A 4 -4.53 0.92 11.56
N ASP A 5 -3.60 1.58 12.23
CA ASP A 5 -3.39 1.43 13.68
C ASP A 5 -3.09 2.81 14.23
N MET A 6 -3.90 3.25 15.21
CA MET A 6 -3.86 4.60 15.80
C MET A 6 -3.91 5.72 14.73
N ILE A 7 -5.11 6.06 14.27
CA ILE A 7 -5.32 7.09 13.23
C ILE A 7 -6.05 8.32 13.76
N GLY A 8 -6.01 8.58 15.08
CA GLY A 8 -7.01 9.42 15.73
C GLY A 8 -6.47 10.51 16.64
N SER A 9 -5.27 10.35 17.20
CA SER A 9 -4.66 11.36 18.07
C SER A 9 -3.78 12.30 17.24
N LEU A 10 -4.08 13.59 17.32
CA LEU A 10 -3.27 14.62 16.69
C LEU A 10 -2.06 14.96 17.57
N ASN A 11 -0.93 14.30 17.33
CA ASN A 11 0.28 14.46 18.14
C ASN A 11 1.27 15.51 17.60
N THR A 12 0.93 16.17 16.49
CA THR A 12 1.77 17.11 15.76
C THR A 12 1.04 18.43 15.48
N PRO A 13 1.73 19.58 15.30
CA PRO A 13 1.07 20.85 15.02
C PRO A 13 0.30 20.87 13.68
N SER A 14 0.83 20.17 12.68
CA SER A 14 0.16 19.93 11.39
C SER A 14 -0.37 18.49 11.36
N PRO A 15 -1.58 18.23 10.83
CA PRO A 15 -2.08 16.88 10.62
C PRO A 15 -1.08 16.04 9.82
N THR A 16 -0.49 15.03 10.46
CA THR A 16 0.60 14.23 9.88
C THR A 16 0.25 12.76 9.97
N VAL A 17 0.55 12.00 8.90
CA VAL A 17 0.48 10.54 8.91
C VAL A 17 1.87 9.96 8.62
N LEU A 18 2.24 8.94 9.37
CA LEU A 18 3.39 8.11 9.09
C LEU A 18 2.93 6.91 8.25
N LEU A 19 3.58 6.73 7.10
CA LEU A 19 3.47 5.56 6.25
C LEU A 19 4.65 4.63 6.59
N GLU A 20 4.39 3.58 7.34
CA GLU A 20 5.41 2.61 7.75
C GLU A 20 5.30 1.32 6.94
N GLY A 21 6.40 0.88 6.35
CA GLY A 21 6.47 -0.36 5.59
C GLY A 21 7.89 -0.86 5.47
N ALA A 22 8.19 -1.55 4.37
CA ALA A 22 9.54 -2.00 4.00
C ALA A 22 9.80 -1.70 2.52
N GLU A 23 11.04 -1.88 2.06
CA GLU A 23 11.45 -1.61 0.67
C GLU A 23 10.53 -2.27 -0.37
N LEU A 24 10.10 -3.53 -0.12
CA LEU A 24 9.18 -4.26 -1.00
C LEU A 24 7.79 -3.60 -1.15
N SER A 25 7.45 -2.68 -0.25
CA SER A 25 6.18 -1.95 -0.22
C SER A 25 6.30 -0.50 -0.72
N GLN A 26 7.45 -0.10 -1.29
CA GLN A 26 7.68 1.28 -1.74
C GLN A 26 6.59 1.79 -2.68
N TRP A 27 6.10 0.94 -3.59
CA TRP A 27 5.03 1.31 -4.51
C TRP A 27 3.72 1.67 -3.79
N MET A 28 3.43 1.01 -2.66
CA MET A 28 2.27 1.33 -1.83
C MET A 28 2.48 2.66 -1.10
N ILE A 29 3.69 2.89 -0.58
CA ILE A 29 4.05 4.15 0.11
C ILE A 29 3.91 5.34 -0.85
N ASP A 30 4.46 5.21 -2.06
CA ASP A 30 4.38 6.25 -3.09
C ASP A 30 2.93 6.50 -3.53
N GLY A 31 2.15 5.43 -3.70
CA GLY A 31 0.72 5.52 -4.05
C GLY A 31 -0.11 6.21 -2.97
N LEU A 32 0.12 5.88 -1.70
CA LEU A 32 -0.54 6.53 -0.55
C LEU A 32 -0.13 8.00 -0.43
N ALA A 33 1.15 8.32 -0.60
CA ALA A 33 1.63 9.71 -0.60
C ALA A 33 0.98 10.53 -1.73
N GLY A 34 0.84 9.94 -2.93
CA GLY A 34 0.11 10.56 -4.04
C GLY A 34 -1.37 10.77 -3.74
N ALA A 35 -2.03 9.79 -3.11
CA ALA A 35 -3.42 9.91 -2.68
C ALA A 35 -3.60 11.01 -1.63
N ALA A 36 -2.67 11.14 -0.68
CA ALA A 36 -2.69 12.22 0.31
C ALA A 36 -2.60 13.59 -0.37
N ALA A 37 -1.61 13.77 -1.26
CA ALA A 37 -1.44 15.02 -2.00
C ALA A 37 -2.66 15.40 -2.84
N THR A 38 -3.47 14.42 -3.25
CA THR A 38 -4.66 14.65 -4.08
C THR A 38 -5.92 14.94 -3.27
N TYR A 39 -6.11 14.24 -2.15
CA TYR A 39 -7.41 14.18 -1.46
C TYR A 39 -7.41 14.74 -0.04
N THR A 40 -6.26 15.13 0.50
CA THR A 40 -6.11 15.52 1.91
C THR A 40 -5.17 16.71 2.06
N THR A 41 -5.02 17.19 3.29
CA THR A 41 -4.00 18.18 3.69
C THR A 41 -2.94 17.57 4.61
N LEU A 42 -2.80 16.24 4.61
CA LEU A 42 -1.86 15.54 5.49
C LEU A 42 -0.41 15.84 5.09
N GLU A 43 0.42 16.11 6.09
CA GLU A 43 1.86 15.95 5.95
C GLU A 43 2.21 14.45 5.99
N ILE A 44 3.12 14.02 5.11
CA ILE A 44 3.55 12.63 5.01
C ILE A 44 4.92 12.45 5.67
N GLN A 45 5.00 11.46 6.54
CA GLN A 45 6.26 10.87 7.02
C GLN A 45 6.35 9.43 6.54
N THR A 46 7.56 8.92 6.39
CA THR A 46 7.80 7.54 5.92
C THR A 46 8.82 6.83 6.80
N SER A 47 8.56 5.56 7.14
CA SER A 47 9.50 4.67 7.83
C SER A 47 9.62 3.38 7.04
N LEU A 48 10.86 2.90 6.85
CA LEU A 48 11.15 1.57 6.31
C LEU A 48 11.60 0.59 7.40
N ASN A 49 11.30 0.90 8.66
CA ASN A 49 11.66 0.09 9.83
C ASN A 49 10.38 -0.42 10.51
N PRO A 50 9.69 -1.41 9.92
CA PRO A 50 8.35 -1.80 10.33
C PRO A 50 8.35 -2.41 11.74
N PHE A 51 7.40 -2.01 12.57
CA PHE A 51 7.34 -2.45 13.97
C PHE A 51 5.91 -2.58 14.53
N ALA A 52 5.75 -3.49 15.49
CA ALA A 52 4.67 -3.58 16.49
C ALA A 52 3.19 -3.62 16.05
N SER A 53 2.88 -3.69 14.76
CA SER A 53 1.48 -3.81 14.29
C SER A 53 1.30 -4.93 13.26
N ASP A 54 0.06 -5.23 12.88
CA ASP A 54 -0.33 -6.41 12.10
C ASP A 54 0.22 -6.43 10.67
N HIS A 55 0.75 -5.32 10.17
CA HIS A 55 1.44 -5.28 8.88
C HIS A 55 2.77 -6.06 8.89
N VAL A 56 3.43 -6.23 10.04
CA VAL A 56 4.75 -6.89 10.15
C VAL A 56 4.71 -8.37 9.70
N PRO A 57 3.78 -9.22 10.19
CA PRO A 57 3.67 -10.61 9.71
C PRO A 57 3.45 -10.76 8.19
N PHE A 58 2.84 -9.77 7.53
CA PHE A 58 2.70 -9.77 6.07
C PHE A 58 4.05 -9.50 5.40
N LEU A 59 4.81 -8.53 5.89
CA LEU A 59 6.15 -8.24 5.41
C LEU A 59 7.10 -9.44 5.61
N ASP A 60 7.02 -10.12 6.77
CA ASP A 60 7.76 -11.35 7.06
C ASP A 60 7.43 -12.51 6.10
N ALA A 61 6.25 -12.46 5.47
CA ALA A 61 5.80 -13.40 4.45
C ALA A 61 6.02 -12.88 3.02
N SER A 62 6.79 -11.81 2.85
CA SER A 62 7.05 -11.15 1.56
C SER A 62 5.78 -10.65 0.87
N ILE A 63 4.74 -10.29 1.63
CA ILE A 63 3.53 -9.61 1.15
C ILE A 63 3.72 -8.10 1.33
N PRO A 64 3.62 -7.28 0.27
CA PRO A 64 3.59 -5.83 0.40
C PRO A 64 2.55 -5.36 1.41
N ALA A 65 2.99 -4.60 2.41
CA ALA A 65 2.14 -4.08 3.45
C ALA A 65 2.62 -2.70 3.93
N VAL A 66 1.66 -1.81 4.17
CA VAL A 66 1.91 -0.49 4.75
C VAL A 66 0.96 -0.28 5.91
N LEU A 67 1.51 0.18 7.03
CA LEU A 67 0.78 0.76 8.14
C LEU A 67 0.61 2.25 7.89
N THR A 68 -0.61 2.74 8.04
CA THR A 68 -0.90 4.16 8.21
C THR A 68 -1.22 4.43 9.67
N ILE A 69 -0.40 5.27 10.28
CA ILE A 69 -0.42 5.58 11.71
C ILE A 69 -0.26 7.08 11.90
N GLU A 70 -0.87 7.64 12.93
CA GLU A 70 -0.75 9.05 13.28
C GLU A 70 0.71 9.49 13.40
N GLY A 71 1.05 10.68 12.90
CA GLY A 71 2.41 11.20 12.95
C GLY A 71 2.86 11.44 14.39
N ALA A 72 4.14 11.17 14.68
CA ALA A 72 4.68 11.17 16.04
C ALA A 72 3.85 10.33 17.03
N ASP A 73 3.36 9.17 16.60
CA ASP A 73 2.60 8.18 17.37
C ASP A 73 3.14 7.93 18.78
N SER A 74 4.47 7.87 18.94
CA SER A 74 5.13 7.72 20.25
C SER A 74 4.80 8.80 21.28
N ALA A 75 4.27 9.96 20.86
CA ALA A 75 3.83 11.04 21.74
C ALA A 75 2.38 10.86 22.23
N ASN A 76 1.64 9.88 21.70
CA ASN A 76 0.35 9.48 22.25
C ASN A 76 0.55 8.68 23.54
N ASP A 77 0.45 9.38 24.67
CA ASP A 77 0.65 8.82 26.01
C ASP A 77 -0.55 8.06 26.57
N ALA A 78 -1.68 8.04 25.85
CA ALA A 78 -2.91 7.41 26.29
C ALA A 78 -2.97 5.91 25.96
N ILE A 79 -2.20 5.46 24.96
CA ILE A 79 -2.25 4.08 24.43
C ILE A 79 -2.05 3.05 25.55
N HIS A 80 -2.83 1.97 25.52
CA HIS A 80 -2.80 0.91 26.55
C HIS A 80 -3.09 1.39 27.99
N THR A 81 -3.76 2.54 28.16
CA THR A 81 -4.22 3.03 29.46
C THR A 81 -5.74 3.22 29.48
N GLY A 82 -6.30 3.51 30.66
CA GLY A 82 -7.71 3.90 30.78
C GLY A 82 -8.04 5.28 30.19
N ASN A 83 -7.03 6.04 29.75
CA ASN A 83 -7.20 7.34 29.08
C ASN A 83 -7.34 7.21 27.56
N ASP A 84 -7.23 6.00 27.00
CA ASP A 84 -7.48 5.75 25.58
C ASP A 84 -8.99 5.77 25.33
N THR A 85 -9.51 6.98 25.18
CA THR A 85 -10.95 7.27 25.15
C THR A 85 -11.31 8.11 23.92
N ILE A 86 -12.59 8.03 23.52
CA ILE A 86 -13.09 8.65 22.29
C ILE A 86 -12.92 10.17 22.26
N ASP A 87 -12.89 10.84 23.41
CA ASP A 87 -12.68 12.29 23.53
C ASP A 87 -11.25 12.74 23.20
N ARG A 88 -10.30 11.80 23.11
CA ARG A 88 -8.93 12.06 22.61
C ARG A 88 -8.79 11.88 21.11
N ILE A 89 -9.85 11.48 20.42
CA ILE A 89 -9.85 11.26 18.97
C ILE A 89 -10.27 12.54 18.25
N ASP A 90 -9.37 13.07 17.44
CA ASP A 90 -9.69 14.07 16.43
C ASP A 90 -10.28 13.37 15.20
N MET A 91 -11.61 13.42 15.10
CA MET A 91 -12.34 12.80 14.00
C MET A 91 -12.05 13.44 12.65
N ALA A 92 -11.73 14.75 12.60
CA ALA A 92 -11.41 15.40 11.33
C ALA A 92 -10.08 14.87 10.79
N PHE A 93 -9.08 14.75 11.67
CA PHE A 93 -7.78 14.15 11.34
C PHE A 93 -7.92 12.68 10.91
N ALA A 94 -8.69 11.86 11.65
CA ALA A 94 -8.91 10.46 11.28
C ALA A 94 -9.57 10.33 9.90
N MET A 95 -10.50 11.22 9.56
CA MET A 95 -11.14 11.24 8.24
C MET A 95 -10.16 11.61 7.12
N GLU A 96 -9.15 12.44 7.38
CA GLU A 96 -8.10 12.71 6.40
C GLU A 96 -7.29 11.44 6.08
N ILE A 97 -6.88 10.68 7.11
CA ILE A 97 -6.16 9.40 6.90
C ILE A 97 -7.04 8.41 6.12
N LEU A 98 -8.33 8.32 6.46
CA LEU A 98 -9.28 7.47 5.73
C LEU A 98 -9.48 7.90 4.28
N ARG A 99 -9.50 9.20 3.97
CA ARG A 99 -9.60 9.72 2.60
C ARG A 99 -8.39 9.36 1.76
N MET A 100 -7.18 9.51 2.31
CA MET A 100 -5.94 9.06 1.66
C MET A 100 -6.01 7.56 1.37
N ASN A 101 -6.33 6.76 2.39
CA ASN A 101 -6.41 5.30 2.27
C ASN A 101 -7.44 4.86 1.23
N LEU A 102 -8.61 5.50 1.23
CA LEU A 102 -9.66 5.23 0.25
C LEU A 102 -9.23 5.64 -1.16
N GLY A 103 -8.57 6.79 -1.33
CA GLY A 103 -8.08 7.25 -2.63
C GLY A 103 -7.06 6.29 -3.24
N PHE A 104 -6.15 5.77 -2.42
CA PHE A 104 -5.20 4.73 -2.83
C PHE A 104 -5.93 3.43 -3.22
N VAL A 105 -6.78 2.90 -2.34
CA VAL A 105 -7.52 1.65 -2.60
C VAL A 105 -8.41 1.76 -3.82
N ALA A 106 -9.08 2.89 -4.03
CA ALA A 106 -9.90 3.12 -5.22
C ALA A 106 -9.05 3.11 -6.49
N THR A 107 -7.87 3.73 -6.46
CA THR A 107 -6.93 3.73 -7.58
C THR A 107 -6.46 2.32 -7.90
N GLU A 108 -6.00 1.56 -6.89
CA GLU A 108 -5.53 0.18 -7.08
C GLU A 108 -6.65 -0.80 -7.46
N ALA A 109 -7.90 -0.47 -7.14
CA ALA A 109 -9.08 -1.23 -7.57
C ALA A 109 -9.54 -0.88 -9.00
N GLY A 110 -8.84 0.00 -9.71
CA GLY A 110 -9.22 0.48 -11.04
C GLY A 110 -10.50 1.32 -11.05
N LEU A 111 -10.91 1.84 -9.88
CA LEU A 111 -12.02 2.78 -9.77
C LEU A 111 -11.49 4.16 -10.16
N ALA A 112 -11.34 4.38 -11.46
CA ALA A 112 -11.03 5.70 -11.99
C ALA A 112 -12.06 6.70 -11.46
N LEU A 113 -11.63 7.71 -10.70
CA LEU A 113 -12.45 8.89 -10.55
C LEU A 113 -12.62 9.48 -11.95
N PRO A 114 -13.85 9.86 -12.36
CA PRO A 114 -14.03 10.59 -13.59
C PRO A 114 -13.16 11.84 -13.48
N THR A 115 -12.11 11.90 -14.28
CA THR A 115 -11.50 13.19 -14.61
C THR A 115 -12.63 14.03 -15.15
N GLU A 116 -12.88 15.18 -14.52
CA GLU A 116 -13.77 16.22 -15.05
C GLU A 116 -13.57 16.25 -16.55
N ALA A 117 -14.60 15.84 -17.31
CA ALA A 117 -14.53 15.70 -18.74
C ALA A 117 -14.31 17.10 -19.31
N GLY A 118 -13.04 17.47 -19.48
CA GLY A 118 -12.65 18.61 -20.26
C GLY A 118 -13.26 18.43 -21.65
N CYS A 119 -14.23 19.27 -21.99
CA CYS A 119 -14.75 19.37 -23.34
C CYS A 119 -13.58 19.74 -24.25
N GLY A 120 -12.99 18.76 -24.91
CA GLY A 120 -11.70 18.94 -25.56
C GLY A 120 -11.44 17.84 -26.58
N CYS A 121 -11.99 18.04 -27.77
CA CYS A 121 -11.72 17.29 -28.98
C CYS A 121 -10.20 17.21 -29.22
N GLY A 122 -9.57 16.10 -28.84
CA GLY A 122 -8.13 15.89 -29.01
C GLY A 122 -7.81 14.41 -28.96
N GLY A 123 -7.95 13.74 -30.10
CA GLY A 123 -7.53 12.34 -30.24
C GLY A 123 -6.03 12.19 -30.02
N GLY A 124 -5.66 11.23 -29.17
CA GLY A 124 -4.29 10.78 -28.98
C GLY A 124 -4.29 9.48 -28.17
N HIS A 125 -3.56 8.47 -28.65
CA HIS A 125 -3.56 7.07 -28.22
C HIS A 125 -3.09 6.76 -26.78
N ALA A 126 -3.22 7.68 -25.81
CA ALA A 126 -2.76 7.49 -24.43
C ALA A 126 -3.62 6.52 -23.59
N GLY A 127 -4.84 6.19 -24.04
CA GLY A 127 -5.78 5.37 -23.27
C GLY A 127 -5.45 3.86 -23.23
N ALA A 128 -4.73 3.33 -24.22
CA ALA A 128 -4.41 1.91 -24.30
C ALA A 128 -3.24 1.53 -23.38
N ASP A 129 -2.21 2.38 -23.32
CA ASP A 129 -1.01 2.14 -22.49
C ASP A 129 -1.34 2.28 -21.01
N ALA A 130 -2.16 3.28 -20.63
CA ALA A 130 -2.63 3.45 -19.26
C ALA A 130 -3.52 2.29 -18.79
N ALA A 131 -4.40 1.79 -19.66
CA ALA A 131 -5.24 0.63 -19.36
C ALA A 131 -4.43 -0.66 -19.23
N THR A 132 -3.34 -0.80 -20.00
CA THR A 132 -2.43 -1.96 -19.92
C THR A 132 -1.62 -1.92 -18.62
N ALA A 133 -1.12 -0.75 -18.23
CA ALA A 133 -0.44 -0.57 -16.95
C ALA A 133 -1.35 -0.84 -15.75
N GLU A 134 -2.62 -0.42 -15.83
CA GLU A 134 -3.61 -0.67 -14.78
C GLU A 134 -3.93 -2.16 -14.61
N GLN A 135 -4.18 -2.87 -15.71
CA GLN A 135 -4.39 -4.32 -15.68
C GLN A 135 -3.17 -5.07 -15.12
N ALA A 136 -1.95 -4.59 -15.43
CA ALA A 136 -0.72 -5.17 -14.90
C ALA A 136 -0.58 -4.96 -13.38
N ARG A 137 -0.98 -3.80 -12.83
CA ARG A 137 -0.99 -3.57 -11.37
C ARG A 137 -1.98 -4.48 -10.65
N VAL A 138 -3.21 -4.57 -11.14
CA VAL A 138 -4.23 -5.47 -10.58
C VAL A 138 -3.73 -6.92 -10.58
N LEU A 139 -3.12 -7.36 -11.67
CA LEU A 139 -2.59 -8.72 -11.77
C LEU A 139 -1.34 -8.93 -10.90
N SER A 140 -0.48 -7.92 -10.78
CA SER A 140 0.69 -7.93 -9.88
C SER A 140 0.26 -8.14 -8.43
N GLY A 141 -0.85 -7.53 -7.98
CA GLY A 141 -1.43 -7.79 -6.67
C GLY A 141 -1.76 -9.28 -6.43
N HIS A 142 -2.32 -9.97 -7.43
CA HIS A 142 -2.60 -11.40 -7.34
C HIS A 142 -1.32 -12.24 -7.29
N PHE A 143 -0.32 -11.87 -8.09
CA PHE A 143 0.99 -12.53 -8.07
C PHE A 143 1.69 -12.38 -6.72
N HIS A 144 1.64 -11.20 -6.09
CA HIS A 144 2.21 -11.00 -4.76
C HIS A 144 1.55 -11.88 -3.70
N ALA A 145 0.23 -12.04 -3.72
CA ALA A 145 -0.46 -12.95 -2.81
C ALA A 145 -0.01 -14.42 -3.00
N LEU A 146 0.18 -14.83 -4.25
CA LEU A 146 0.67 -16.17 -4.59
C LEU A 146 2.15 -16.37 -4.18
N PHE A 147 3.02 -15.39 -4.44
CA PHE A 147 4.42 -15.44 -4.03
C PHE A 147 4.57 -15.52 -2.52
N ALA A 148 3.73 -14.83 -1.78
CA ALA A 148 3.73 -14.93 -0.33
C ALA A 148 3.25 -16.28 0.20
N GLN A 149 2.29 -16.91 -0.47
CA GLN A 149 1.93 -18.29 -0.15
C GLN A 149 3.14 -19.22 -0.32
N TYR A 150 3.90 -19.06 -1.39
CA TYR A 150 5.14 -19.81 -1.62
C TYR A 150 6.23 -19.49 -0.59
N ALA A 151 6.41 -18.21 -0.23
CA ALA A 151 7.35 -17.77 0.81
C ALA A 151 7.00 -18.41 2.16
N ARG A 152 5.70 -18.42 2.53
CA ARG A 152 5.19 -19.10 3.73
C ARG A 152 5.47 -20.61 3.70
N LEU A 153 5.18 -21.28 2.58
CA LEU A 153 5.44 -22.72 2.43
C LEU A 153 6.93 -23.04 2.57
N SER A 154 7.80 -22.21 1.99
CA SER A 154 9.26 -22.34 2.09
C SER A 154 9.72 -22.19 3.55
N ARG A 155 9.30 -21.11 4.22
CA ARG A 155 9.61 -20.83 5.62
C ARG A 155 9.16 -21.97 6.56
N ASP A 156 7.98 -22.52 6.33
CA ASP A 156 7.41 -23.58 7.16
C ASP A 156 7.98 -24.97 6.81
N GLY A 157 8.90 -25.08 5.83
CA GLY A 157 9.48 -26.35 5.38
C GLY A 157 8.49 -27.26 4.65
N LEU A 158 7.40 -26.70 4.14
CA LEU A 158 6.29 -27.40 3.48
C LEU A 158 6.37 -27.35 1.95
N MET A 159 7.31 -26.57 1.39
CA MET A 159 7.47 -26.42 -0.05
C MET A 159 8.15 -27.65 -0.66
N ASN A 160 7.46 -28.32 -1.59
CA ASN A 160 8.05 -29.43 -2.34
C ASN A 160 8.66 -28.97 -3.69
N THR A 161 9.35 -29.87 -4.40
CA THR A 161 10.00 -29.56 -5.68
C THR A 161 9.04 -29.07 -6.78
N ASN A 162 7.80 -29.57 -6.80
CA ASN A 162 6.79 -29.11 -7.75
C ASN A 162 6.34 -27.70 -7.40
N ASP A 163 6.12 -27.41 -6.11
CA ASP A 163 5.77 -26.06 -5.65
C ASP A 163 6.85 -25.05 -6.03
N TYR A 164 8.13 -25.42 -5.84
CA TYR A 164 9.27 -24.58 -6.22
C TYR A 164 9.34 -24.33 -7.73
N THR A 165 9.07 -25.35 -8.53
CA THR A 165 9.05 -25.23 -10.00
C THR A 165 7.90 -24.32 -10.47
N GLU A 166 6.72 -24.46 -9.88
CA GLU A 166 5.58 -23.60 -10.19
C GLU A 166 5.79 -22.16 -9.69
N TRP A 167 6.44 -21.96 -8.55
CA TRP A 167 6.84 -20.63 -8.08
C TRP A 167 7.76 -19.93 -9.10
N LEU A 168 8.81 -20.60 -9.59
CA LEU A 168 9.71 -20.05 -10.61
C LEU A 168 8.97 -19.70 -11.90
N ARG A 169 8.07 -20.57 -12.36
CA ARG A 169 7.25 -20.33 -13.56
C ARG A 169 6.35 -19.12 -13.38
N THR A 170 5.64 -19.08 -12.26
CA THR A 170 4.72 -17.98 -11.90
C THR A 170 5.46 -16.65 -11.87
N ARG A 171 6.68 -16.65 -11.32
CA ARG A 171 7.54 -15.47 -11.27
C ARG A 171 7.95 -14.98 -12.66
N ALA A 172 8.40 -15.89 -13.52
CA ALA A 172 8.75 -15.54 -14.90
C ALA A 172 7.55 -14.96 -15.68
N ILE A 173 6.33 -15.42 -15.40
CA ILE A 173 5.11 -14.87 -16.00
C ILE A 173 4.85 -13.45 -15.48
N HIS A 174 4.93 -13.23 -14.16
CA HIS A 174 4.78 -11.90 -13.56
C HIS A 174 5.76 -10.90 -14.18
N ASP A 175 7.05 -11.24 -14.22
CA ASP A 175 8.09 -10.34 -14.71
C ASP A 175 7.89 -10.00 -16.20
N SER A 176 7.41 -10.96 -17.00
CA SER A 176 7.04 -10.73 -18.39
C SER A 176 5.88 -9.75 -18.54
N ILE A 177 4.86 -9.86 -17.68
CA ILE A 177 3.70 -8.97 -17.70
C ILE A 177 4.09 -7.55 -17.27
N MET A 178 4.91 -7.42 -16.23
CA MET A 178 5.40 -6.11 -15.78
C MET A 178 6.26 -5.45 -16.86
N ALA A 179 7.16 -6.20 -17.50
CA ALA A 179 7.97 -5.71 -18.61
C ALA A 179 7.13 -5.26 -19.81
N GLN A 180 6.08 -6.00 -20.17
CA GLN A 180 5.16 -5.63 -21.25
C GLN A 180 4.38 -4.35 -20.94
N ALA A 181 4.08 -4.10 -19.66
CA ALA A 181 3.42 -2.89 -19.19
C ALA A 181 4.37 -1.69 -18.99
N GLY A 182 5.68 -1.85 -19.24
CA GLY A 182 6.68 -0.82 -18.98
C GLY A 182 6.87 -0.52 -17.49
N LEU A 183 6.46 -1.44 -16.61
CA LEU A 183 6.58 -1.34 -15.16
C LEU A 183 7.81 -2.12 -14.68
N PRO A 184 8.49 -1.68 -13.61
CA PRO A 184 9.63 -2.41 -13.06
C PRO A 184 9.19 -3.79 -12.56
N ALA A 185 9.97 -4.82 -12.89
CA ALA A 185 9.84 -6.13 -12.26
C ALA A 185 10.40 -6.06 -10.84
N THR A 186 9.81 -6.81 -9.91
CA THR A 186 10.28 -6.87 -8.51
C THR A 186 11.66 -7.52 -8.45
N THR A 187 12.67 -6.75 -8.02
CA THR A 187 14.01 -7.27 -7.72
C THR A 187 14.01 -8.06 -6.41
N ASP A 188 14.75 -9.16 -6.38
CA ASP A 188 14.94 -10.02 -5.21
C ASP A 188 15.47 -9.27 -3.99
N HIS A 189 14.80 -9.45 -2.84
CA HIS A 189 15.38 -9.43 -1.51
C HIS A 189 15.06 -10.75 -0.81
#